data_AF-A0AAW0GPT1-F1
#
_entry.id   AF-A0AAW0GPT1-F1
#
_cell.length_a   1.000
_cell.length_b   1.000
_cell.length_c   1.000
_cell.angle_alpha   90.00
_cell.angle_beta   90.00
_cell.angle_gamma   90.00
#
_symmetry.space_group_name_H-M   'P 1'
#
loop_
_entity.id
_entity.type
_entity.pdbx_description
1 polymer ?
#
loop_
_entity_poly.entity_id
_entity_poly.type
_entity_poly.pdbx_seq_one_letter_code
_entity_poly.pdbx_strand_id
1 'polypeptide(L)' 'MVKETKYYDLLDASPDASEAELKKAYRKKALRLHPDKGGDPEQFKEVTHAYVLFSYKCTICVKLTLFCQIRSPF' A
#
# COMPACT_ATOMS: atom_id res chain seq x y z
N MET A 1 4.41 6.42 19.01
CA MET A 1 3.49 5.40 18.44
C MET A 1 2.62 6.10 17.40
N VAL A 2 2.10 5.39 16.39
CA VAL A 2 1.34 5.93 15.23
C VAL A 2 2.20 6.44 14.05
N LYS A 3 2.98 5.57 13.43
CA LYS A 3 3.52 5.81 12.06
C LYS A 3 2.69 5.11 10.99
N GLU A 4 1.97 4.04 11.32
CA GLU A 4 1.16 3.30 10.35
C GLU A 4 0.00 4.11 9.79
N THR A 5 -0.74 4.88 10.61
CA THR A 5 -1.87 5.68 10.11
C THR A 5 -1.43 6.71 9.07
N LYS A 6 -0.26 7.34 9.27
CA LYS A 6 0.27 8.36 8.36
C LYS A 6 0.41 7.84 6.92
N TYR A 7 0.75 6.58 6.72
CA TYR A 7 0.86 6.01 5.36
C TYR A 7 -0.51 5.77 4.72
N TYR A 8 -1.51 5.38 5.51
CA TYR A 8 -2.90 5.26 5.07
C TYR A 8 -3.48 6.64 4.71
N ASP A 9 -3.23 7.65 5.55
CA ASP A 9 -3.60 9.05 5.28
C ASP A 9 -2.91 9.58 4.00
N LEU A 10 -1.62 9.29 3.82
CA LEU A 10 -0.85 9.65 2.62
C LEU A 10 -1.34 8.94 1.36
N LEU A 11 -1.95 7.77 1.47
CA LEU A 11 -2.53 7.02 0.34
C LEU A 11 -4.03 7.27 0.15
N ASP A 12 -4.69 8.01 1.05
CA ASP A 12 -6.16 8.22 1.04
C ASP A 12 -6.94 6.90 1.17
N ALA A 13 -6.38 5.96 1.93
CA ALA A 13 -6.90 4.62 2.07
C ALA A 13 -7.28 4.34 3.52
N SER A 14 -8.36 3.57 3.71
CA SER A 14 -8.71 3.05 5.03
C SER A 14 -7.65 2.04 5.50
N PRO A 15 -7.40 1.85 6.81
CA PRO A 15 -6.59 0.75 7.33
C PRO A 15 -7.08 -0.65 6.88
N ASP A 16 -8.36 -0.76 6.53
CA ASP A 16 -8.99 -1.99 6.01
C ASP A 16 -9.01 -2.06 4.46
N ALA A 17 -8.34 -1.12 3.78
CA ALA A 17 -8.38 -1.05 2.32
C ALA A 17 -7.67 -2.25 1.67
N SER A 18 -8.33 -2.83 0.67
CA SER A 18 -7.75 -3.90 -0.16
C SER A 18 -6.60 -3.39 -1.04
N GLU A 19 -5.68 -4.27 -1.46
CA GLU A 19 -4.60 -3.93 -2.40
C GLU A 19 -5.12 -3.27 -3.69
N ALA A 20 -6.31 -3.67 -4.15
CA ALA A 20 -6.95 -3.08 -5.32
C ALA A 20 -7.31 -1.59 -5.10
N GLU A 21 -7.75 -1.23 -3.90
CA GLU A 21 -8.09 0.14 -3.50
C GLU A 21 -6.82 0.98 -3.36
N LEU A 22 -5.79 0.43 -2.70
CA LEU A 22 -4.47 1.07 -2.53
C LEU A 22 -3.82 1.38 -3.90
N LYS A 23 -3.90 0.45 -4.84
CA LYS A 23 -3.38 0.64 -6.22
C LYS A 23 -4.14 1.71 -6.98
N LYS A 24 -5.47 1.80 -6.82
CA LYS A 24 -6.30 2.85 -7.43
C LYS A 24 -5.97 4.22 -6.81
N ALA A 25 -5.83 4.30 -5.49
CA ALA A 25 -5.54 5.54 -4.78
C ALA A 25 -4.13 6.06 -5.09
N TYR A 26 -3.13 5.17 -5.11
CA TYR A 26 -1.76 5.47 -5.55
C TYR A 26 -1.73 6.08 -6.97
N ARG A 27 -2.42 5.46 -7.93
CA ARG A 27 -2.49 5.97 -9.31
C ARG A 27 -3.08 7.38 -9.38
N LYS A 28 -4.14 7.65 -8.63
CA LYS A 28 -4.76 8.98 -8.56
C LYS A 28 -3.80 10.02 -7.94
N LYS A 29 -3.07 9.68 -6.88
CA LYS A 29 -2.09 10.58 -6.25
C LYS A 29 -0.86 10.81 -7.13
N ALA A 30 -0.33 9.77 -7.77
CA ALA A 30 0.80 9.88 -8.69
C ALA A 30 0.53 10.83 -9.86
N LEU A 31 -0.69 10.82 -10.41
CA LEU A 31 -1.10 11.75 -11.48
C LEU A 31 -1.23 13.20 -11.01
N ARG A 32 -1.56 13.43 -9.73
CA ARG A 32 -1.68 14.77 -9.13
C ARG A 32 -0.34 15.34 -8.70
N LEU A 33 0.54 14.49 -8.19
CA LEU A 33 1.89 14.86 -7.70
C LEU A 33 2.96 14.76 -8.79
N HIS A 34 2.57 14.56 -10.05
CA HIS A 34 3.53 14.44 -11.14
C HIS A 34 4.29 15.77 -11.33
N PRO A 35 5.64 15.76 -11.40
CA PRO A 35 6.44 16.99 -11.48
C PRO A 35 6.14 17.82 -12.73
N ASP A 36 5.71 17.18 -13.83
CA ASP A 36 5.28 17.84 -15.07
C ASP A 36 4.03 18.73 -14.89
N LYS A 37 3.21 18.44 -13.86
CA LYS A 37 1.99 19.21 -13.54
C LYS A 37 2.19 20.19 -12.37
N GLY A 38 3.43 20.41 -11.95
CA GLY A 38 3.76 21.28 -10.81
C GLY A 38 3.58 20.62 -9.45
N GLY A 39 3.62 19.28 -9.40
CA GLY A 39 3.59 18.52 -8.15
C GLY A 39 4.95 18.47 -7.44
N ASP A 40 4.91 18.31 -6.12
CA ASP A 40 6.12 18.30 -5.29
C ASP A 40 6.83 16.93 -5.32
N PRO A 41 8.12 16.87 -5.71
CA PRO A 41 8.84 15.61 -5.87
C PRO A 41 9.09 14.90 -4.53
N GLU A 42 9.08 15.61 -3.40
CA GLU A 42 9.24 14.99 -2.09
C GLU A 42 7.99 14.19 -1.70
N GLN A 43 6.81 14.77 -1.91
CA GLN A 43 5.53 14.10 -1.65
C GLN A 43 5.35 12.87 -2.55
N PHE A 44 5.80 12.94 -3.80
CA PHE A 44 5.77 11.79 -4.71
C PHE A 44 6.64 10.63 -4.21
N LYS A 45 7.83 10.92 -3.68
CA LYS A 45 8.73 9.92 -3.09
C LYS A 45 8.10 9.26 -1.87
N GLU A 46 7.48 10.04 -0.98
CA GLU A 46 6.80 9.50 0.21
C GLU A 46 5.64 8.58 -0.14
N VAL A 47 4.78 8.98 -1.10
CA VAL A 47 3.65 8.16 -1.57
C VAL A 47 4.14 6.87 -2.24
N THR A 48 5.23 6.95 -3.01
CA THR A 48 5.86 5.78 -3.64
C THR A 48 6.43 4.83 -2.59
N HIS A 49 7.13 5.37 -1.58
CA HIS A 49 7.70 4.59 -0.48
C HIS A 49 6.62 3.88 0.35
N ALA A 50 5.51 4.57 0.63
CA ALA A 50 4.36 3.98 1.31
C ALA A 50 3.79 2.79 0.51
N TYR A 51 3.52 2.97 -0.78
CA TYR A 51 2.98 1.91 -1.65
C TYR A 51 3.92 0.71 -1.77
N VAL A 52 5.23 0.97 -1.89
CA VAL A 52 6.30 -0.03 -1.87
C VAL A 52 6.17 -0.90 -0.61
N LEU A 53 6.17 -0.30 0.58
CA LEU A 53 6.04 -1.04 1.85
C LEU A 53 4.75 -1.88 1.92
N PHE A 54 3.62 -1.37 1.42
CA PHE A 54 2.38 -2.14 1.33
C PHE A 54 2.50 -3.34 0.40
N SER A 55 3.11 -3.14 -0.77
CA SER A 55 3.31 -4.23 -1.74
C SER A 55 4.25 -5.32 -1.20
N TYR A 56 5.26 -4.97 -0.38
CA TYR A 56 6.14 -5.94 0.27
C TYR A 56 5.50 -6.67 1.47
N LYS A 57 4.41 -6.13 2.03
CA LYS A 57 3.65 -6.76 3.12
C LYS A 57 2.98 -8.07 2.68
N CYS A 58 2.69 -8.22 1.38
CA CYS A 58 2.16 -9.46 0.81
C CYS A 58 3.25 -10.55 0.71
N THR A 59 4.47 -10.20 0.30
CA THR A 59 5.52 -11.18 -0.05
C THR A 59 6.01 -12.03 1.14
N ILE A 60 5.91 -11.51 2.37
CA ILE A 60 6.37 -12.23 3.57
C ILE A 60 5.32 -13.23 4.09
N CYS A 61 4.04 -13.10 3.73
CA CYS A 61 2.97 -13.94 4.31
C CYS A 61 2.37 -15.00 3.36
N VAL A 62 2.40 -14.81 2.04
CA VAL A 62 1.83 -15.82 1.11
C VAL A 62 2.70 -17.05 0.85
N LYS A 63 4.00 -17.03 1.18
CA LYS A 63 4.85 -18.23 1.09
C LYS A 63 4.91 -19.08 2.38
N LEU A 64 4.37 -18.58 3.49
CA LEU A 64 4.27 -19.35 4.75
C LEU A 64 2.84 -19.77 5.11
N THR A 65 1.90 -19.65 4.17
CA THR A 65 0.53 -20.16 4.30
C THR A 65 0.21 -21.29 3.33
N LEU A 66 1.19 -21.79 2.55
CA LEU A 66 1.07 -23.07 1.83
C LEU A 66 1.38 -24.30 2.72
N PHE A 67 1.31 -24.14 4.03
CA PHE A 67 1.34 -25.25 5.00
C PHE A 67 0.07 -25.34 5.87
N CYS A 68 -0.94 -24.49 5.63
CA CYS A 68 -2.15 -24.40 6.45
C CYS A 68 -3.44 -24.52 5.61
N GLN A 69 -3.46 -25.43 4.63
CA GLN A 69 -4.67 -25.80 3.85
C GLN A 69 -4.84 -27.33 3.75
N ILE A 70 -4.20 -28.12 4.64
CA ILE A 70 -4.49 -29.56 4.78
C ILE A 70 -4.75 -29.89 6.26
N ARG A 71 -5.79 -29.30 6.85
CA ARG A 71 -6.67 -29.98 7.82
C ARG A 71 -7.75 -29.04 8.36
N SER A 72 -8.93 -29.17 7.79
CA SER A 72 -10.22 -29.07 8.49
C SER A 72 -11.23 -29.81 7.62
N PRO A 73 -12.31 -30.42 8.11
CA PRO A 73 -12.57 -31.09 9.39
C PRO A 73 -13.11 -32.53 9.17
N PHE A 74 -12.46 -33.54 9.76
CA PHE A 74 -13.03 -34.82 10.22
C PHE A 74 -11.99 -35.49 11.14
#